data_AF-R5EGA8-F1
#
_entry.id   AF-R5EGA8-F1
#
_cell.length_a   1.000
_cell.length_b   1.000
_cell.length_c   1.000
_cell.angle_alpha   90.00
_cell.angle_beta   90.00
_cell.angle_gamma   90.00
#
_symmetry.space_group_name_H-M   'P 1'
#
loop_
_entity.id
_entity.type
_entity.pdbx_description
1 polymer ?
#
loop_
_entity_poly.entity_id
_entity_poly.type
_entity_poly.pdbx_seq_one_letter_code
_entity_poly.pdbx_strand_id
1 'polypeptide(L)'
;MGQYPVIDITLKDVDGNNFEEAYKMFADIVFDVSKRYSYLLNSNKLDESDKVILRQLTDINYLEDINNSQRVKNSLKHLSSFLYKEYEKYPILLIDEYDVPLANVSYHDIQNTKLYGDDKEFKADYHSRMVTLMKGFLGI
;
A
#
# COMPACT_ATOMS: atom_id res chain seq x y z
N MET A 1 -17.62 -23.93 -0.73
CA MET A 1 -16.18 -23.57 -0.63
C MET A 1 -15.88 -22.56 -1.73
N GLY A 2 -15.16 -21.47 -1.39
CA GLY A 2 -15.03 -20.26 -2.21
C GLY A 2 -14.40 -20.52 -3.59
N GLN A 3 -15.04 -20.01 -4.64
CA GLN A 3 -14.62 -20.26 -6.03
C GLN A 3 -13.34 -19.51 -6.42
N TYR A 4 -13.04 -18.36 -5.81
CA TYR A 4 -11.92 -17.48 -6.15
C TYR A 4 -11.26 -16.91 -4.90
N PRO A 5 -9.93 -16.78 -4.86
CA PRO A 5 -9.26 -16.01 -3.81
C PRO A 5 -9.67 -14.54 -3.93
N VAL A 6 -9.81 -13.84 -2.80
CA VAL A 6 -10.20 -12.43 -2.74
C VAL A 6 -9.16 -11.68 -1.94
N ILE A 7 -8.73 -10.51 -2.45
CA ILE A 7 -7.99 -9.50 -1.70
C ILE A 7 -8.93 -8.32 -1.52
N ASP A 8 -9.41 -8.13 -0.29
CA ASP A 8 -10.12 -6.93 0.12
C ASP A 8 -9.17 -5.95 0.80
N ILE A 9 -9.26 -4.66 0.46
CA ILE A 9 -8.51 -3.60 1.10
C ILE A 9 -9.38 -2.36 1.16
N THR A 10 -9.38 -1.68 2.30
CA THR A 10 -10.04 -0.38 2.49
C THR A 10 -8.98 0.66 2.80
N LEU A 11 -9.05 1.80 2.15
CA LEU A 11 -8.10 2.91 2.31
C LEU A 11 -8.66 4.09 3.11
N LYS A 12 -9.83 3.89 3.75
CA LYS A 12 -10.56 4.91 4.51
C LYS A 12 -9.76 5.54 5.66
N ASP A 13 -8.83 4.78 6.22
CA ASP A 13 -8.07 5.17 7.40
C ASP A 13 -6.75 5.87 7.02
N VAL A 14 -6.47 6.09 5.73
CA VAL A 14 -5.27 6.82 5.29
C VAL A 14 -5.46 8.32 5.45
N ASP A 15 -4.85 8.89 6.49
CA ASP A 15 -4.80 10.32 6.77
C ASP A 15 -3.39 10.69 7.28
N GLY A 16 -3.08 11.98 7.40
CA GLY A 16 -1.80 12.45 7.92
C GLY A 16 -1.55 13.89 7.54
N ASN A 17 -0.83 14.62 8.39
CA ASN A 17 -0.55 16.06 8.17
C ASN A 17 0.52 16.29 7.10
N ASN A 18 1.30 15.24 6.78
CA ASN A 18 2.34 15.20 5.77
C ASN A 18 2.39 13.81 5.10
N PHE A 19 3.18 13.71 4.03
CA PHE A 19 3.29 12.47 3.26
C PHE A 19 3.82 11.30 4.09
N GLU A 20 4.81 11.54 4.94
CA GLU A 20 5.45 10.50 5.74
C GLU A 20 4.46 9.84 6.72
N GLU A 21 3.59 10.63 7.36
CA GLU A 21 2.52 10.13 8.22
C GLU A 21 1.52 9.28 7.43
N ALA A 22 0.97 9.81 6.32
CA ALA A 22 0.02 9.05 5.51
C ALA A 22 0.64 7.81 4.84
N TYR A 23 1.92 7.87 4.48
CA TYR A 23 2.65 6.71 3.95
C TYR A 23 2.72 5.58 4.98
N LYS A 24 2.98 5.89 6.25
CA LYS A 24 3.01 4.87 7.31
C LYS A 24 1.64 4.23 7.51
N MET A 25 0.57 5.04 7.59
CA MET A 25 -0.79 4.51 7.67
C MET A 25 -1.16 3.65 6.46
N PHE A 26 -0.71 4.04 5.26
CA PHE A 26 -0.86 3.23 4.06
C PHE A 26 -0.08 1.91 4.16
N ALA A 27 1.15 1.95 4.67
CA ALA A 27 2.00 0.77 4.88
C ALA A 27 1.39 -0.20 5.92
N ASP A 28 0.77 0.31 6.99
CA ASP A 28 0.02 -0.47 7.98
C ASP A 28 -1.13 -1.24 7.33
N ILE A 29 -1.92 -0.57 6.49
CA ILE A 29 -3.03 -1.23 5.79
C ILE A 29 -2.50 -2.34 4.87
N VAL A 30 -1.41 -2.09 4.13
CA VAL A 30 -0.77 -3.11 3.28
C VAL A 30 -0.23 -4.27 4.11
N PHE A 31 0.36 -3.99 5.26
CA PHE A 31 0.83 -5.01 6.20
C PHE A 31 -0.32 -5.89 6.68
N ASP A 32 -1.42 -5.30 7.14
CA ASP A 32 -2.58 -6.03 7.64
C ASP A 32 -3.20 -6.92 6.56
N VAL A 33 -3.33 -6.40 5.34
CA VAL A 33 -3.78 -7.19 4.19
C VAL A 33 -2.84 -8.36 3.93
N SER A 34 -1.53 -8.10 3.90
CA SER A 34 -0.50 -9.10 3.61
C SER A 34 -0.43 -10.20 4.67
N LYS A 35 -0.61 -9.83 5.94
CA LYS A 35 -0.54 -10.73 7.10
C LYS A 35 -1.57 -11.85 7.03
N ARG A 36 -2.76 -11.59 6.46
CA ARG A 36 -3.80 -12.62 6.22
C ARG A 36 -3.31 -13.75 5.30
N TYR A 37 -2.29 -13.49 4.48
CA TYR A 37 -1.70 -14.46 3.56
C TYR A 37 -0.38 -15.06 4.06
N SER A 38 0.00 -14.83 5.32
CA SER A 38 1.25 -15.38 5.90
C SER A 38 1.34 -16.91 5.83
N TYR A 39 0.20 -17.61 5.75
CA TYR A 39 0.17 -19.07 5.58
C TYR A 39 0.88 -19.53 4.30
N LEU A 40 0.98 -18.67 3.27
CA LEU A 40 1.68 -18.96 2.02
C LEU A 40 3.20 -19.11 2.21
N LEU A 41 3.77 -18.67 3.34
CA LEU A 41 5.17 -18.95 3.66
C LEU A 41 5.48 -20.45 3.76
N ASN A 42 4.46 -21.26 4.06
CA ASN A 42 4.54 -22.72 4.11
C ASN A 42 4.08 -23.39 2.81
N SER A 43 3.77 -22.63 1.76
CA SER A 43 3.38 -23.18 0.47
C SER A 43 4.55 -23.89 -0.22
N ASN A 44 4.25 -25.03 -0.84
CA ASN A 44 5.16 -25.75 -1.73
C ASN A 44 5.13 -25.22 -3.18
N LYS A 45 4.21 -24.30 -3.49
CA LYS A 45 4.04 -23.70 -4.82
C LYS A 45 4.73 -22.35 -4.97
N LEU A 46 5.01 -21.68 -3.85
CA LEU A 46 5.83 -20.48 -3.81
C LEU A 46 7.31 -20.85 -3.76
N ASP A 47 8.10 -20.17 -4.58
CA ASP A 47 9.56 -20.29 -4.54
C ASP A 47 10.15 -19.44 -3.40
N GLU A 48 11.45 -19.61 -3.10
CA GLU A 48 12.07 -18.85 -2.01
C GLU A 48 12.10 -17.34 -2.25
N SER A 49 12.12 -16.89 -3.51
CA SER A 49 12.07 -15.47 -3.82
C SER A 49 10.70 -14.87 -3.49
N ASP A 50 9.60 -15.60 -3.79
CA ASP A 50 8.25 -15.23 -3.35
C ASP A 50 8.17 -15.11 -1.83
N LYS A 51 8.72 -16.10 -1.11
CA LYS A 51 8.68 -16.13 0.35
C LYS A 51 9.49 -14.99 0.97
N VAL A 52 10.64 -14.62 0.38
CA VAL A 52 11.39 -13.42 0.81
C VAL A 52 10.54 -12.17 0.68
N ILE A 53 9.83 -12.01 -0.45
CA ILE A 53 8.94 -10.88 -0.68
C ILE A 53 7.77 -10.89 0.32
N LEU A 54 7.16 -12.04 0.58
CA LEU A 54 6.07 -12.15 1.54
C LEU A 54 6.53 -11.83 2.96
N ARG A 55 7.73 -12.28 3.38
CA ARG A 55 8.32 -11.90 4.68
C ARG A 55 8.50 -10.39 4.81
N GLN A 56 8.91 -9.71 3.73
CA GLN A 56 9.01 -8.25 3.70
C GLN A 56 7.62 -7.58 3.80
N LEU A 57 6.61 -8.13 3.12
CA LEU A 57 5.22 -7.63 3.21
C LEU A 57 4.59 -7.87 4.58
N THR A 58 5.12 -8.79 5.37
CA THR A 58 4.68 -9.09 6.74
C THR A 58 5.68 -8.61 7.80
N ASP A 59 6.54 -7.65 7.46
CA ASP A 59 7.42 -6.95 8.40
C ASP A 59 7.04 -5.47 8.37
N ILE A 60 6.42 -4.99 9.44
CA ILE A 60 5.91 -3.62 9.48
C ILE A 60 7.04 -2.59 9.44
N ASN A 61 8.16 -2.85 10.13
CA ASN A 61 9.29 -1.92 10.15
C ASN A 61 9.90 -1.80 8.74
N TYR A 62 9.89 -2.89 7.98
CA TYR A 62 10.34 -2.89 6.59
C TYR A 62 9.43 -2.04 5.70
N LEU A 63 8.10 -2.13 5.86
CA LEU A 63 7.14 -1.41 5.03
C LEU A 63 7.04 0.08 5.38
N GLU A 64 7.10 0.44 6.66
CA GLU A 64 7.09 1.84 7.11
C GLU A 64 8.35 2.63 6.72
N ASP A 65 9.46 1.94 6.43
CA ASP A 65 10.63 2.58 5.84
C ASP A 65 10.33 2.99 4.39
N ILE A 66 10.22 4.30 4.17
CA ILE A 66 9.91 4.92 2.88
C ILE A 66 10.92 4.53 1.77
N ASN A 67 12.15 4.18 2.14
CA ASN A 67 13.15 3.70 1.18
C ASN A 67 12.73 2.36 0.54
N ASN A 68 11.86 1.60 1.22
CA ASN A 68 11.26 0.36 0.74
C ASN A 68 9.88 0.58 0.10
N SER A 69 9.47 1.82 -0.20
CA SER A 69 8.15 2.14 -0.78
C SER A 69 7.82 1.41 -2.07
N GLN A 70 8.83 0.93 -2.81
CA GLN A 70 8.59 0.07 -3.97
C GLN A 70 7.91 -1.25 -3.60
N ARG A 71 8.16 -1.79 -2.40
CA ARG A 71 7.48 -2.99 -1.89
C ARG A 71 6.01 -2.72 -1.60
N VAL A 72 5.70 -1.58 -0.97
CA VAL A 72 4.33 -1.13 -0.72
C VAL A 72 3.57 -0.95 -2.03
N LYS A 73 4.14 -0.23 -3.01
CA LYS A 73 3.56 -0.06 -4.35
C LYS A 73 3.28 -1.40 -5.05
N ASN A 74 4.22 -2.34 -4.99
CA ASN A 74 4.07 -3.62 -5.69
C ASN A 74 3.27 -4.67 -4.90
N SER A 75 2.77 -4.35 -3.71
CA SER A 75 2.19 -5.34 -2.79
C SER A 75 1.00 -6.10 -3.38
N LEU A 76 0.00 -5.42 -3.95
CA LEU A 76 -1.15 -6.07 -4.59
C LEU A 76 -0.73 -6.99 -5.74
N LYS A 77 0.24 -6.58 -6.55
CA LYS A 77 0.79 -7.40 -7.63
C LYS A 77 1.43 -8.68 -7.09
N HIS A 78 2.23 -8.58 -6.03
CA HIS A 78 2.88 -9.73 -5.41
C HIS A 78 1.86 -10.67 -4.76
N LEU A 79 0.95 -10.15 -3.93
CA LEU A 79 -0.11 -10.94 -3.32
C LEU A 79 -0.98 -11.64 -4.37
N SER A 80 -1.32 -10.94 -5.46
CA SER A 80 -2.09 -11.51 -6.56
C SER A 80 -1.36 -12.67 -7.22
N SER A 81 -0.05 -12.51 -7.46
CA SER A 81 0.80 -13.57 -8.01
C SER A 81 0.91 -14.77 -7.07
N PHE A 82 1.03 -14.55 -5.75
CA PHE A 82 1.13 -15.63 -4.77
C PHE A 82 -0.16 -16.44 -4.69
N LEU A 83 -1.32 -15.77 -4.68
CA LEU A 83 -2.62 -16.43 -4.70
C LEU A 83 -2.87 -17.17 -6.01
N TYR A 84 -2.43 -16.63 -7.14
CA TYR A 84 -2.48 -17.36 -8.41
C TYR A 84 -1.61 -18.61 -8.38
N LYS A 85 -0.36 -18.53 -7.90
CA LYS A 85 0.52 -19.69 -7.74
C LYS A 85 -0.11 -20.75 -6.82
N GLU A 86 -0.72 -20.33 -5.72
CA GLU A 86 -1.33 -21.24 -4.75
C GLU A 86 -2.58 -21.94 -5.29
N TYR A 87 -3.49 -21.17 -5.90
CA TYR A 87 -4.86 -21.63 -6.21
C TYR A 87 -5.14 -21.83 -7.70
N GLU A 88 -4.19 -21.47 -8.58
CA GLU A 88 -4.33 -21.49 -10.04
C GLU A 88 -5.55 -20.67 -10.54
N LYS A 89 -5.88 -19.62 -9.79
CA LYS A 89 -7.02 -18.74 -10.05
C LYS A 89 -6.63 -17.30 -9.81
N TYR A 90 -7.03 -16.43 -10.72
CA TYR A 90 -6.85 -14.99 -10.55
C TYR A 90 -7.67 -14.51 -9.35
N PRO A 91 -7.06 -13.80 -8.40
CA PRO A 91 -7.80 -13.24 -7.28
C PRO A 91 -8.66 -12.07 -7.70
N ILE A 92 -9.80 -11.93 -7.03
CA ILE A 92 -10.66 -10.75 -7.13
C ILE A 92 -10.09 -9.68 -6.20
N LEU A 93 -9.86 -8.48 -6.73
CA LEU A 93 -9.45 -7.30 -5.95
C LEU A 93 -10.69 -6.48 -5.60
N LEU A 94 -10.92 -6.27 -4.31
CA LEU A 94 -11.94 -5.35 -3.80
C LEU A 94 -11.20 -4.20 -3.10
N ILE A 95 -11.18 -3.04 -3.75
CA ILE A 95 -10.50 -1.84 -3.24
C ILE A 95 -11.59 -0.83 -2.89
N ASP A 96 -11.74 -0.58 -1.60
CA ASP A 96 -12.73 0.34 -1.07
C ASP A 96 -12.07 1.68 -0.68
N GLU A 97 -12.81 2.78 -0.85
CA GLU A 97 -12.39 4.14 -0.48
C GLU A 97 -11.04 4.56 -1.11
N TYR A 98 -10.81 4.17 -2.38
CA TYR A 98 -9.54 4.42 -3.06
C TYR A 98 -9.22 5.91 -3.30
N ASP A 99 -10.24 6.76 -3.24
CA ASP A 99 -10.15 8.21 -3.41
C ASP A 99 -9.89 8.96 -2.10
N VAL A 100 -10.24 8.39 -0.95
CA VAL A 100 -10.00 8.99 0.39
C VAL A 100 -8.54 9.44 0.58
N PRO A 101 -7.51 8.61 0.28
CA PRO A 101 -6.13 9.06 0.42
C PRO A 101 -5.77 10.24 -0.49
N LEU A 102 -6.45 10.42 -1.63
CA LEU A 102 -6.21 11.58 -2.50
C LEU A 102 -6.97 12.81 -2.00
N ALA A 103 -8.20 12.64 -1.51
CA ALA A 103 -9.04 13.71 -0.99
C ALA A 103 -8.45 14.34 0.28
N ASN A 104 -8.01 13.52 1.25
CA ASN A 104 -7.40 14.01 2.50
C ASN A 104 -6.15 14.84 2.21
N VAL A 105 -5.32 14.38 1.27
CA VAL A 105 -4.06 15.04 0.94
C VAL A 105 -4.27 16.36 0.20
N SER A 106 -5.25 16.44 -0.69
CA SER A 106 -5.63 17.71 -1.32
C SER A 106 -6.10 18.75 -0.30
N TYR A 107 -6.80 18.33 0.75
CA TYR A 107 -7.19 19.23 1.84
C TYR A 107 -5.96 19.76 2.60
N HIS A 108 -5.04 18.87 2.99
CA HIS A 108 -3.83 19.24 3.74
C HIS A 108 -2.87 20.14 2.95
N ASP A 109 -2.67 19.90 1.65
CA ASP A 109 -1.81 20.77 0.82
C ASP A 109 -2.32 22.22 0.78
N ILE A 110 -3.64 22.42 0.71
CA ILE A 110 -4.25 23.75 0.75
C ILE A 110 -4.02 24.43 2.10
N GLN A 111 -4.14 23.69 3.22
CA GLN A 111 -3.90 24.25 4.55
C GLN A 111 -2.42 24.55 4.78
N ASN A 112 -1.55 23.61 4.45
CA ASN A 112 -0.10 23.76 4.62
C ASN A 112 0.45 24.91 3.78
N THR A 113 -0.05 25.10 2.56
CA THR A 113 0.33 26.25 1.72
C THR A 113 -0.08 27.59 2.35
N LYS A 114 -1.23 27.65 3.03
CA LYS A 114 -1.66 28.87 3.75
C LYS A 114 -0.84 29.14 5.01
N LEU A 115 -0.40 28.10 5.70
CA LEU A 115 0.34 28.21 6.96
C LEU A 115 1.83 28.47 6.74
N TYR A 116 2.42 27.86 5.71
CA TYR A 116 3.86 27.81 5.50
C TYR A 116 4.30 28.37 4.15
N GLY A 117 3.41 29.00 3.38
CA GLY A 117 3.73 29.50 2.04
C GLY A 117 4.84 30.56 1.97
N ASP A 118 5.13 31.23 3.09
CA ASP A 118 6.23 32.20 3.21
C ASP A 118 7.57 31.53 3.58
N ASP A 119 7.56 30.25 3.95
CA ASP A 119 8.76 29.47 4.21
C ASP A 119 9.39 28.98 2.90
N LYS A 120 10.65 29.36 2.67
CA LYS A 120 11.40 28.98 1.45
C LYS A 120 11.74 27.49 1.39
N GLU A 121 11.73 26.78 2.52
CA GLU A 121 11.99 25.35 2.59
C GLU A 121 10.72 24.51 2.37
N PHE A 122 9.53 25.11 2.51
CA PHE A 122 8.26 24.40 2.33
C PHE A 122 8.04 23.99 0.87
N LYS A 123 7.63 22.73 0.67
CA LYS A 123 7.23 22.18 -0.63
C LYS A 123 5.85 21.54 -0.48
N ALA A 124 4.87 22.06 -1.21
CA ALA A 124 3.57 21.42 -1.36
C ALA A 124 3.67 20.22 -2.33
N ASP A 125 4.41 19.18 -1.93
CA ASP A 125 4.62 17.97 -2.73
C ASP A 125 3.78 16.77 -2.26
N TYR A 126 3.02 16.91 -1.16
CA TYR A 126 2.27 15.84 -0.52
C TYR A 126 1.27 15.20 -1.51
N HIS A 127 0.43 16.00 -2.19
CA HIS A 127 -0.51 15.46 -3.18
C HIS A 127 0.21 14.74 -4.32
N SER A 128 1.28 15.32 -4.86
CA SER A 128 2.03 14.71 -5.97
C SER A 128 2.68 13.37 -5.59
N ARG A 129 3.21 13.28 -4.36
CA ARG A 129 3.81 12.06 -3.81
C ARG A 129 2.74 11.01 -3.55
N MET A 130 1.57 11.41 -3.05
CA MET A 130 0.46 10.49 -2.82
C MET A 130 -0.13 9.94 -4.12
N VAL A 131 -0.31 10.78 -5.13
CA VAL A 131 -0.70 10.33 -6.48
C VAL A 131 0.31 9.32 -7.03
N THR A 132 1.61 9.55 -6.84
CA THR A 132 2.66 8.64 -7.29
C THR A 132 2.60 7.29 -6.56
N LEU A 133 2.36 7.29 -5.25
CA LEU A 133 2.18 6.08 -4.46
C LEU A 133 0.96 5.29 -4.95
N MET A 134 -0.19 5.96 -5.06
CA MET A 134 -1.46 5.36 -5.47
C MET A 134 -1.40 4.78 -6.89
N LYS A 135 -0.80 5.50 -7.84
CA LYS A 135 -0.57 4.99 -9.21
C LYS A 135 0.26 3.71 -9.22
N GLY A 136 1.36 3.70 -8.46
CA GLY A 136 2.19 2.51 -8.31
C GLY A 136 1.45 1.33 -7.66
N PHE A 137 0.63 1.62 -6.65
CA PHE A 137 -0.15 0.63 -5.91
C PHE A 137 -1.28 0.00 -6.75
N LEU A 138 -2.01 0.83 -7.50
CA LEU A 138 -3.13 0.40 -8.35
C LEU A 138 -2.66 -0.10 -9.73
N GLY A 139 -1.40 0.19 -10.12
CA GLY A 139 -0.84 -0.20 -11.41
C GLY A 139 -1.34 0.63 -12.60
N ILE A 140 -1.61 1.93 -12.40
CA ILE A 140 -2.16 2.87 -13.40
C ILE A 140 -1.28 4.09 -13.66
#